data_AF-A0A7X6CFZ4-F1
#
_entry.id   AF-A0A7X6CFZ4-F1
#
_cell.length_a   1.000
_cell.length_b   1.000
_cell.length_c   1.000
_cell.angle_alpha   90.00
_cell.angle_beta   90.00
_cell.angle_gamma   90.00
#
_symmetry.space_group_name_H-M   'P 1'
#
loop_
_entity.id
_entity.type
_entity.pdbx_description
1 polymer ?
#
loop_
_entity_poly.entity_id
_entity_poly.type
_entity_poly.pdbx_seq_one_letter_code
_entity_poly.pdbx_strand_id
1 'polypeptide(L)'
;MFKSVYKTASSLFSPECRREAIAEFFGTFILVFAGTGAVMVNKISEGAITHLGISFVFGSVVAAMIYATGHISSAHLNPAVTLAFWASGFFPKQRVFPYILAQCLGAIAASKLLLITLGNLANLGATIPLNGNWIQSLILETVLTFILMFVILGSGLDRRAPIGFAGIAIGLTVGLEAAFMGPITGASMNPARSLGPALIGGIWEHHWVYWIAPIWGAQLAVAVYRELSNGFRDLIKSIMASFTHKPRILFLYGSLRERSYSRLLAEESARIIEDFGAEVRFFNPLELPIYGSVPDTHPKVQELRELSLWSEGQVWSSPEMHGNITGIIKNQIDWIPLSIGAVRPTQGRTLAVMQVSGGSQSFNAVNTLRILGRWMRMFTIPNQSSVAKAYQEFNEDGTMKDSAYRDRAIDVMEELYKFTLLLREQVGYLTDRHSERKEQAAKDAIELANRALETSVD
;
A
#
# COMPACT_ATOMS: atom_id res chain seq x y z
N MET A 1 9.35 -4.14 7.47
CA MET A 1 8.59 -5.15 6.71
C MET A 1 7.41 -4.57 5.90
N PHE A 2 7.24 -3.25 5.82
CA PHE A 2 6.32 -2.59 4.88
C PHE A 2 6.92 -1.24 4.48
N LYS A 3 7.30 -1.08 3.21
CA LYS A 3 7.66 0.24 2.62
C LYS A 3 7.30 0.37 1.13
N SER A 4 6.47 -0.50 0.54
CA SER A 4 6.28 -0.49 -0.94
C SER A 4 4.86 -0.78 -1.46
N VAL A 5 3.78 -0.64 -0.66
CA VAL A 5 2.42 -0.90 -1.18
C VAL A 5 1.74 0.35 -1.76
N TYR A 6 2.19 1.57 -1.44
CA TYR A 6 1.47 2.80 -1.82
C TYR A 6 2.18 3.74 -2.79
N LYS A 7 3.20 3.28 -3.54
CA LYS A 7 3.78 4.13 -4.60
C LYS A 7 2.87 4.13 -5.84
N THR A 8 2.04 5.16 -5.92
CA THR A 8 1.33 5.65 -7.11
C THR A 8 2.28 5.63 -8.30
N ALA A 9 1.89 4.92 -9.37
CA ALA A 9 2.48 4.91 -10.71
C ALA A 9 3.94 5.39 -10.81
N SER A 10 4.87 4.68 -10.15
CA SER A 10 6.29 4.95 -10.36
C SER A 10 6.61 4.65 -11.84
N SER A 11 7.21 5.60 -12.54
CA SER A 11 7.66 5.40 -13.92
C SER A 11 8.50 4.11 -14.03
N LEU A 12 8.53 3.49 -15.21
CA LEU A 12 9.35 2.29 -15.51
C LEU A 12 10.82 2.42 -15.07
N PHE A 13 11.30 3.64 -14.82
CA PHE A 13 12.68 3.98 -14.49
C PHE A 13 12.88 4.45 -13.05
N SER A 14 11.91 4.25 -12.15
CA SER A 14 12.11 4.62 -10.75
C SER A 14 13.25 3.81 -10.11
N PRO A 15 14.08 4.41 -9.23
CA PRO A 15 15.17 3.71 -8.56
C PRO A 15 14.72 2.44 -7.82
N GLU A 16 13.48 2.43 -7.32
CA GLU A 16 12.88 1.30 -6.62
C GLU A 16 12.52 0.17 -7.56
N CYS A 17 11.89 0.46 -8.71
CA CYS A 17 11.55 -0.55 -9.72
C CYS A 17 12.82 -1.23 -10.25
N ARG A 18 13.91 -0.47 -10.42
CA ARG A 18 15.23 -1.02 -10.77
C ARG A 18 15.75 -1.98 -9.70
N ARG A 19 15.70 -1.59 -8.42
CA ARG A 19 16.16 -2.43 -7.30
C ARG A 19 15.36 -3.73 -7.21
N GLU A 20 14.04 -3.64 -7.37
CA GLU A 20 13.12 -4.77 -7.38
C GLU A 20 13.42 -5.73 -8.54
N ALA A 21 13.58 -5.22 -9.77
CA ALA A 21 13.94 -6.04 -10.93
C ALA A 21 15.29 -6.74 -10.77
N ILE A 22 16.30 -6.08 -10.16
CA ILE A 22 17.59 -6.72 -9.84
C ILE A 22 17.39 -7.87 -8.86
N ALA A 23 16.56 -7.69 -7.82
CA ALA A 23 16.27 -8.76 -6.86
C ALA A 23 15.55 -9.94 -7.53
N GLU A 24 14.60 -9.69 -8.44
CA GLU A 24 13.93 -10.73 -9.22
C GLU A 24 14.90 -11.48 -10.15
N PHE A 25 15.83 -10.76 -10.80
CA PHE A 25 16.87 -11.38 -11.61
C PHE A 25 17.72 -12.36 -10.78
N PHE A 26 18.27 -11.91 -9.65
CA PHE A 26 19.11 -12.76 -8.81
C PHE A 26 18.33 -13.89 -8.13
N GLY A 27 17.09 -13.62 -7.71
CA GLY A 27 16.24 -14.66 -7.11
C GLY A 27 15.88 -15.76 -8.10
N THR A 28 15.50 -15.42 -9.34
CA THR A 28 15.24 -16.44 -10.37
C THR A 28 16.52 -17.12 -10.83
N PHE A 29 17.65 -16.40 -10.91
CA PHE A 29 18.96 -17.00 -11.17
C PHE A 29 19.29 -18.07 -10.13
N ILE A 30 19.20 -17.76 -8.83
CA ILE A 30 19.53 -18.70 -7.75
C ILE A 30 18.57 -19.89 -7.74
N LEU A 31 17.27 -19.64 -7.95
CA LEU A 31 16.25 -20.69 -8.09
C LEU A 31 16.61 -21.69 -9.20
N VAL A 32 16.88 -21.19 -10.40
CA VAL A 32 17.18 -22.04 -11.56
C VAL A 32 18.53 -22.71 -11.40
N PHE A 33 19.56 -21.99 -10.95
CA PHE A 33 20.89 -22.53 -10.71
C PHE A 33 20.86 -23.70 -9.72
N ALA A 34 20.21 -23.54 -8.57
CA ALA A 34 20.13 -24.58 -7.56
C ALA A 34 19.25 -25.76 -8.01
N GLY A 35 18.02 -25.49 -8.48
CA GLY A 35 17.07 -26.53 -8.83
C GLY A 35 17.49 -27.34 -10.06
N THR A 36 17.77 -26.66 -11.19
CA THR A 36 18.22 -27.36 -12.41
C THR A 36 19.63 -27.91 -12.28
N GLY A 37 20.50 -27.22 -11.53
CA GLY A 37 21.82 -27.74 -11.16
C GLY A 37 21.72 -29.05 -10.37
N ALA A 38 20.80 -29.17 -9.42
CA ALA A 38 20.58 -30.43 -8.70
C ALA A 38 20.16 -31.58 -9.63
N VAL A 39 19.35 -31.31 -10.66
CA VAL A 39 19.00 -32.32 -11.69
C VAL A 39 20.26 -32.77 -12.44
N MET A 40 21.11 -31.84 -12.86
CA MET A 40 22.35 -32.14 -13.56
C MET A 40 23.36 -32.88 -12.69
N VAL A 41 23.57 -32.41 -11.45
CA VAL A 41 24.48 -33.05 -10.49
C VAL A 41 24.00 -34.45 -10.14
N ASN A 42 22.69 -34.68 -10.02
CA ASN A 42 22.15 -36.03 -9.80
C ASN A 42 22.50 -37.00 -10.95
N LYS A 43 22.63 -36.49 -12.19
CA LYS A 43 23.09 -37.31 -13.32
C LYS A 43 24.60 -37.60 -13.23
N ILE A 44 25.40 -36.62 -12.79
CA ILE A 44 26.86 -36.77 -12.60
C ILE A 44 27.16 -37.74 -11.45
N SER A 45 26.41 -37.65 -10.35
CA SER A 45 26.60 -38.45 -9.14
C SER A 45 25.89 -39.80 -9.16
N GLU A 46 25.48 -40.27 -10.34
CA GLU A 46 24.78 -41.55 -10.52
C GLU A 46 23.56 -41.74 -9.62
N GLY A 47 22.84 -40.64 -9.32
CA GLY A 47 21.59 -40.67 -8.57
C GLY A 47 21.69 -40.35 -7.08
N ALA A 48 22.84 -39.89 -6.59
CA ALA A 48 23.05 -39.65 -5.15
C ALA A 48 22.10 -38.61 -4.53
N ILE A 49 21.62 -37.62 -5.29
CA ILE A 49 20.68 -36.60 -4.78
C ILE A 49 19.26 -37.17 -4.68
N THR A 50 18.91 -38.14 -5.54
CA THR A 50 17.57 -38.71 -5.70
C THR A 50 16.51 -37.70 -6.17
N HIS A 51 15.36 -38.19 -6.63
CA HIS A 51 14.26 -37.33 -7.04
C HIS A 51 13.68 -36.51 -5.87
N LEU A 52 13.58 -37.12 -4.68
CA LEU A 52 13.10 -36.44 -3.49
C LEU A 52 14.06 -35.32 -3.06
N GLY A 53 15.38 -35.55 -3.15
CA GLY A 53 16.38 -34.53 -2.85
C GLY A 53 16.34 -33.37 -3.85
N ILE A 54 16.17 -33.62 -5.15
CA ILE A 54 15.97 -32.56 -6.15
C ILE A 54 14.75 -31.70 -5.78
N SER A 55 13.65 -32.35 -5.41
CA SER A 55 12.41 -31.68 -5.04
C SER A 55 12.57 -30.82 -3.78
N PHE A 56 13.29 -31.33 -2.79
CA PHE A 56 13.68 -30.57 -1.61
C PHE A 56 14.58 -29.37 -1.96
N VAL A 57 15.52 -29.49 -2.91
CA VAL A 57 16.34 -28.36 -3.36
C VAL A 57 15.47 -27.26 -3.97
N PHE A 58 14.53 -27.60 -4.86
CA PHE A 58 13.59 -26.62 -5.43
C PHE A 58 12.75 -25.93 -4.35
N GLY A 59 12.18 -26.68 -3.41
CA GLY A 59 11.36 -26.10 -2.34
C GLY A 59 12.17 -25.22 -1.38
N SER A 60 13.33 -25.70 -0.95
CA SER A 60 14.19 -24.98 0.01
C SER A 60 14.78 -23.71 -0.58
N VAL A 61 15.19 -23.71 -1.86
CA VAL A 61 15.71 -22.50 -2.51
C VAL A 61 14.61 -21.45 -2.70
N VAL A 62 13.37 -21.86 -3.03
CA VAL A 62 12.23 -20.93 -3.09
C VAL A 62 11.97 -20.30 -1.71
N ALA A 63 11.89 -21.10 -0.65
CA ALA A 63 11.70 -20.59 0.70
C ALA A 63 12.81 -19.61 1.10
N ALA A 64 14.07 -19.97 0.87
CA ALA A 64 15.23 -19.14 1.17
C ALA A 64 15.17 -17.81 0.41
N MET A 65 14.85 -17.83 -0.88
CA MET A 65 14.76 -16.62 -1.68
C MET A 65 13.59 -15.71 -1.27
N ILE A 66 12.44 -16.27 -0.87
CA ILE A 66 11.33 -15.48 -0.33
C ILE A 66 11.77 -14.73 0.93
N TYR A 67 12.47 -15.39 1.86
CA TYR A 67 12.96 -14.70 3.06
C TYR A 67 14.07 -13.69 2.75
N ALA A 68 14.97 -14.02 1.82
CA ALA A 68 16.10 -13.17 1.47
C ALA A 68 15.72 -11.93 0.65
N THR A 69 14.75 -12.04 -0.27
CA THR A 69 14.43 -10.98 -1.24
C THR A 69 12.98 -10.52 -1.21
N GLY A 70 12.09 -11.21 -0.49
CA GLY A 70 10.66 -10.87 -0.42
C GLY A 70 10.38 -9.49 0.17
N HIS A 71 11.22 -9.00 1.07
CA HIS A 71 11.11 -7.64 1.60
C HIS A 71 11.60 -6.55 0.61
N ILE A 72 12.27 -6.95 -0.48
CA ILE A 72 12.74 -6.07 -1.54
C ILE A 72 11.74 -6.05 -2.70
N SER A 73 11.42 -7.21 -3.29
CA SER A 73 10.60 -7.33 -4.51
C SER A 73 9.30 -8.09 -4.35
N SER A 74 9.00 -8.61 -3.16
CA SER A 74 7.99 -9.66 -2.91
C SER A 74 8.34 -11.03 -3.47
N ALA A 75 9.55 -11.20 -4.04
CA ALA A 75 10.09 -12.47 -4.51
C ALA A 75 9.09 -13.28 -5.35
N HIS A 76 8.60 -12.68 -6.44
CA HIS A 76 7.69 -13.38 -7.34
C HIS A 76 8.40 -14.54 -8.03
N LEU A 77 9.61 -14.27 -8.55
CA LEU A 77 10.55 -15.18 -9.19
C LEU A 77 9.95 -16.01 -10.34
N ASN A 78 8.75 -15.65 -10.77
CA ASN A 78 7.86 -16.44 -11.62
C ASN A 78 6.90 -15.50 -12.38
N PRO A 79 6.87 -15.56 -13.73
CA PRO A 79 5.94 -14.77 -14.53
C PRO A 79 4.46 -15.02 -14.23
N ALA A 80 4.06 -16.27 -13.96
CA ALA A 80 2.67 -16.61 -13.63
C ALA A 80 2.23 -15.97 -12.31
N VAL A 81 3.10 -16.01 -11.30
CA VAL A 81 2.88 -15.34 -9.99
C VAL A 81 2.81 -13.82 -10.18
N THR A 82 3.71 -13.24 -10.98
CA THR A 82 3.71 -11.79 -11.26
C THR A 82 2.39 -11.32 -11.87
N LEU A 83 1.87 -12.07 -12.84
CA LEU A 83 0.58 -11.78 -13.46
C LEU A 83 -0.60 -11.97 -12.49
N ALA A 84 -0.54 -12.98 -11.61
CA ALA A 84 -1.57 -13.21 -10.60
C ALA A 84 -1.58 -12.11 -9.52
N PHE A 85 -0.43 -11.61 -9.09
CA PHE A 85 -0.31 -10.45 -8.20
C PHE A 85 -0.88 -9.18 -8.83
N TRP A 86 -0.69 -9.00 -10.14
CA TRP A 86 -1.32 -7.91 -10.87
C TRP A 86 -2.84 -8.05 -10.92
N ALA A 87 -3.35 -9.25 -11.28
CA ALA A 87 -4.78 -9.54 -11.38
C ALA A 87 -5.52 -9.51 -10.03
N SER A 88 -4.81 -9.79 -8.93
CA SER A 88 -5.35 -9.67 -7.56
C SER A 88 -5.43 -8.23 -7.06
N GLY A 89 -4.80 -7.28 -7.77
CA GLY A 89 -4.77 -5.85 -7.44
C GLY A 89 -3.57 -5.43 -6.59
N PHE A 90 -2.79 -6.39 -6.09
CA PHE A 90 -1.67 -6.16 -5.16
C PHE A 90 -0.35 -5.76 -5.87
N PHE A 91 -0.34 -5.68 -7.20
CA PHE A 91 0.87 -5.30 -7.95
C PHE A 91 0.57 -4.33 -9.12
N PRO A 92 1.37 -3.26 -9.29
CA PRO A 92 1.12 -2.26 -10.31
C PRO A 92 1.45 -2.76 -11.73
N LYS A 93 0.59 -2.44 -12.70
CA LYS A 93 0.70 -2.86 -14.11
C LYS A 93 2.06 -2.49 -14.73
N GLN A 94 2.59 -1.32 -14.37
CA GLN A 94 3.85 -0.79 -14.91
C GLN A 94 5.07 -1.66 -14.54
N ARG A 95 5.01 -2.41 -13.43
CA ARG A 95 6.13 -3.24 -12.96
C ARG A 95 6.08 -4.67 -13.48
N VAL A 96 4.97 -5.10 -14.08
CA VAL A 96 4.77 -6.46 -14.61
C VAL A 96 5.85 -6.82 -15.63
N PHE A 97 6.05 -5.98 -16.64
CA PHE A 97 7.01 -6.26 -17.71
C PHE A 97 8.48 -6.29 -17.20
N PRO A 98 8.96 -5.28 -16.44
CA PRO A 98 10.31 -5.33 -15.85
C PRO A 98 10.59 -6.60 -15.02
N TYR A 99 9.62 -7.04 -14.21
CA TYR A 99 9.75 -8.26 -13.41
C TYR A 99 9.89 -9.51 -14.29
N ILE A 100 8.97 -9.71 -15.24
CA ILE A 100 8.98 -10.88 -16.13
C ILE A 100 10.29 -10.93 -16.94
N LEU A 101 10.74 -9.78 -17.44
CA LEU A 101 12.00 -9.69 -18.17
C LEU A 101 13.18 -10.07 -17.29
N ALA A 102 13.27 -9.51 -16.07
CA ALA A 102 14.34 -9.83 -15.13
C ALA A 102 14.38 -11.31 -14.75
N GLN A 103 13.21 -11.91 -14.47
CA GLN A 103 13.07 -13.33 -14.16
C GLN A 103 13.58 -14.21 -15.32
N CYS A 104 13.16 -13.90 -16.55
CA CYS A 104 13.61 -14.63 -17.74
C CYS A 104 15.13 -14.52 -17.94
N LEU A 105 15.69 -13.31 -17.82
CA LEU A 105 17.14 -13.09 -17.94
C LEU A 105 17.92 -13.82 -16.85
N GLY A 106 17.41 -13.85 -15.62
CA GLY A 106 18.02 -14.59 -14.50
C GLY A 106 18.05 -16.09 -14.77
N ALA A 107 16.94 -16.66 -15.24
CA ALA A 107 16.85 -18.07 -15.62
C ALA A 107 17.83 -18.44 -16.74
N ILE A 108 17.89 -17.62 -17.80
CA ILE A 108 18.80 -17.82 -18.93
C ILE A 108 20.27 -17.75 -18.49
N ALA A 109 20.61 -16.78 -17.65
CA ALA A 109 21.97 -16.64 -17.11
C ALA A 109 22.38 -17.86 -16.27
N ALA A 110 21.47 -18.38 -15.44
CA ALA A 110 21.71 -19.57 -14.64
C ALA A 110 21.93 -20.81 -15.51
N SER A 111 21.06 -21.05 -16.49
CA SER A 111 21.18 -22.19 -17.40
C SER A 111 22.44 -22.11 -18.27
N LYS A 112 22.83 -20.90 -18.72
CA LYS A 112 24.09 -20.69 -19.45
C LYS A 112 25.31 -20.97 -18.58
N LEU A 113 25.29 -20.54 -17.32
CA LEU A 113 26.36 -20.84 -16.38
C LEU A 113 26.48 -22.36 -16.17
N LEU A 114 25.37 -23.06 -15.94
CA LEU A 114 25.37 -24.52 -15.77
C LEU A 114 25.86 -25.26 -17.02
N LEU A 115 25.49 -24.82 -18.23
CA LEU A 115 26.02 -25.40 -19.46
C LEU A 115 27.55 -25.24 -19.54
N ILE A 116 28.08 -24.07 -19.18
CA ILE A 116 29.53 -23.80 -19.22
C ILE A 116 30.28 -24.63 -18.18
N THR A 117 29.72 -24.78 -16.98
CA THR A 117 30.44 -25.43 -15.86
C THR A 117 30.27 -26.94 -15.81
N LEU A 118 29.11 -27.47 -16.21
CA LEU A 118 28.77 -28.90 -16.10
C LEU A 118 28.57 -29.57 -17.48
N GLY A 119 28.54 -28.81 -18.57
CA GLY A 119 28.25 -29.31 -19.91
C GLY A 119 26.76 -29.57 -20.16
N ASN A 120 26.44 -30.19 -21.30
CA ASN A 120 25.07 -30.51 -21.66
C ASN A 120 24.65 -31.86 -21.05
N LEU A 121 24.22 -31.83 -19.79
CA LEU A 121 23.76 -33.00 -19.04
C LEU A 121 22.30 -32.87 -18.66
N ALA A 122 21.58 -34.00 -18.70
CA ALA A 122 20.18 -34.09 -18.29
C ALA A 122 19.29 -32.97 -18.87
N ASN A 123 19.55 -32.59 -20.13
CA ASN A 123 18.84 -31.50 -20.82
C ASN A 123 18.84 -30.17 -20.04
N LEU A 124 19.89 -29.89 -19.26
CA LEU A 124 20.01 -28.73 -18.38
C LEU A 124 18.85 -28.60 -17.37
N GLY A 125 18.15 -29.70 -17.06
CA GLY A 125 16.95 -29.69 -16.22
C GLY A 125 15.71 -29.10 -16.89
N ALA A 126 15.64 -29.11 -18.23
CA ALA A 126 14.46 -28.70 -18.99
C ALA A 126 13.20 -29.49 -18.60
N THR A 127 12.06 -28.80 -18.60
CA THR A 127 10.75 -29.41 -18.36
C THR A 127 10.19 -29.92 -19.68
N ILE A 128 9.94 -31.24 -19.74
CA ILE A 128 9.48 -31.93 -20.94
C ILE A 128 8.30 -32.82 -20.55
N PRO A 129 7.20 -32.84 -21.33
CA PRO A 129 6.09 -33.75 -21.10
C PRO A 129 6.53 -35.21 -21.19
N LEU A 130 6.12 -36.04 -20.22
CA LEU A 130 6.34 -37.48 -20.27
C LEU A 130 5.72 -38.06 -21.54
N ASN A 131 6.54 -38.78 -22.32
CA ASN A 131 6.16 -39.39 -23.59
C ASN A 131 5.53 -38.43 -24.61
N GLY A 132 5.86 -37.12 -24.55
CA GLY A 132 5.27 -36.10 -25.43
C GLY A 132 3.79 -35.80 -25.14
N ASN A 133 3.24 -36.25 -24.00
CA ASN A 133 1.85 -36.03 -23.65
C ASN A 133 1.62 -34.61 -23.11
N TRP A 134 1.56 -33.66 -24.04
CA TRP A 134 1.38 -32.25 -23.74
C TRP A 134 0.02 -31.94 -23.11
N ILE A 135 -1.04 -32.71 -23.41
CA ILE A 135 -2.37 -32.52 -22.81
C ILE A 135 -2.32 -32.82 -21.31
N GLN A 136 -1.69 -33.95 -20.94
CA GLN A 136 -1.49 -34.31 -19.54
C GLN A 136 -0.67 -33.23 -18.82
N SER A 137 0.41 -32.75 -19.45
CA SER A 137 1.25 -31.70 -18.85
C SER A 137 0.51 -30.37 -18.72
N LEU A 138 -0.33 -30.00 -19.70
CA LEU A 138 -1.16 -28.80 -19.63
C LEU A 138 -2.10 -28.84 -18.43
N ILE A 139 -2.83 -29.96 -18.23
CA ILE A 139 -3.76 -30.12 -17.12
C ILE A 139 -3.02 -30.08 -15.78
N LEU A 140 -1.95 -30.87 -15.65
CA LEU A 140 -1.22 -30.98 -14.39
C LEU A 140 -0.50 -29.68 -14.02
N GLU A 141 0.18 -29.01 -14.95
CA GLU A 141 0.84 -27.72 -14.68
C GLU A 141 -0.17 -26.62 -14.31
N THR A 142 -1.39 -26.66 -14.86
CA THR A 142 -2.47 -25.76 -14.43
C THR A 142 -2.88 -26.03 -12.99
N VAL A 143 -3.06 -27.31 -12.60
CA VAL A 143 -3.45 -27.69 -11.24
C VAL A 143 -2.33 -27.37 -10.23
N LEU A 144 -1.08 -27.70 -10.53
CA LEU A 144 0.07 -27.42 -9.66
C LEU A 144 0.22 -25.92 -9.43
N THR A 145 0.20 -25.12 -10.50
CA THR A 145 0.32 -23.67 -10.36
C THR A 145 -0.89 -23.05 -9.67
N PHE A 146 -2.08 -23.62 -9.82
CA PHE A 146 -3.26 -23.22 -9.05
C PHE A 146 -3.02 -23.41 -7.54
N ILE A 147 -2.53 -24.58 -7.11
CA ILE A 147 -2.27 -24.89 -5.70
C ILE A 147 -1.17 -23.97 -5.16
N LEU A 148 -0.03 -23.84 -5.87
CA LEU A 148 1.03 -22.90 -5.53
C LEU A 148 0.50 -21.49 -5.33
N MET A 149 -0.24 -20.96 -6.30
CA MET A 149 -0.75 -19.59 -6.24
C MET A 149 -1.80 -19.42 -5.14
N PHE A 150 -2.63 -20.43 -4.87
CA PHE A 150 -3.58 -20.43 -3.77
C PHE A 150 -2.87 -20.32 -2.40
N VAL A 151 -1.79 -21.07 -2.22
CA VAL A 151 -0.94 -20.98 -1.02
C VAL A 151 -0.27 -19.61 -0.91
N ILE A 152 0.24 -19.06 -2.03
CA ILE A 152 0.82 -17.70 -2.05
C ILE A 152 -0.21 -16.64 -1.64
N LEU A 153 -1.44 -16.70 -2.18
CA LEU A 153 -2.51 -15.78 -1.82
C LEU A 153 -2.85 -15.88 -0.33
N GLY A 154 -3.05 -17.10 0.18
CA GLY A 154 -3.48 -17.32 1.55
C GLY A 154 -2.41 -17.05 2.62
N SER A 155 -1.16 -17.44 2.36
CA SER A 155 -0.08 -17.30 3.35
C SER A 155 0.72 -16.02 3.19
N GLY A 156 0.86 -15.53 1.96
CA GLY A 156 1.74 -14.42 1.60
C GLY A 156 1.03 -13.07 1.43
N LEU A 157 -0.25 -13.07 1.06
CA LEU A 157 -1.01 -11.83 0.80
C LEU A 157 -2.14 -11.60 1.82
N ASP A 158 -2.87 -12.63 2.21
CA ASP A 158 -3.94 -12.50 3.21
C ASP A 158 -3.38 -12.34 4.63
N ARG A 159 -3.72 -11.22 5.27
CA ARG A 159 -3.23 -10.86 6.61
C ARG A 159 -3.95 -11.58 7.75
N ARG A 160 -5.00 -12.33 7.45
CA ARG A 160 -5.62 -13.25 8.41
C ARG A 160 -4.70 -14.41 8.75
N ALA A 161 -3.77 -14.76 7.86
CA ALA A 161 -2.73 -15.74 8.11
C ALA A 161 -1.42 -15.08 8.62
N PRO A 162 -0.66 -15.74 9.51
CA PRO A 162 0.64 -15.24 9.94
C PRO A 162 1.68 -15.22 8.81
N ILE A 163 1.98 -14.04 8.28
CA ILE A 163 2.86 -13.88 7.11
C ILE A 163 4.32 -14.35 7.32
N GLY A 164 4.78 -14.46 8.58
CA GLY A 164 6.14 -14.92 8.89
C GLY A 164 6.44 -16.34 8.38
N PHE A 165 5.42 -17.18 8.21
CA PHE A 165 5.55 -18.54 7.71
C PHE A 165 5.33 -18.68 6.20
N ALA A 166 5.06 -17.59 5.49
CA ALA A 166 4.76 -17.63 4.05
C ALA A 166 5.87 -18.28 3.22
N GLY A 167 7.15 -17.93 3.49
CA GLY A 167 8.28 -18.50 2.75
C GLY A 167 8.39 -20.02 2.89
N ILE A 168 8.25 -20.55 4.12
CA ILE A 168 8.23 -21.99 4.37
C ILE A 168 7.02 -22.64 3.68
N ALA A 169 5.82 -22.07 3.84
CA ALA A 169 4.60 -22.64 3.24
C ALA A 169 4.72 -22.75 1.70
N ILE A 170 5.13 -21.67 1.04
CA ILE A 170 5.28 -21.60 -0.41
C ILE A 170 6.39 -22.55 -0.89
N GLY A 171 7.55 -22.57 -0.20
CA GLY A 171 8.64 -23.47 -0.57
C GLY A 171 8.30 -24.96 -0.37
N LEU A 172 7.59 -25.30 0.72
CA LEU A 172 7.09 -26.67 0.94
C LEU A 172 6.11 -27.09 -0.16
N THR A 173 5.23 -26.19 -0.61
CA THR A 173 4.34 -26.47 -1.75
C THR A 173 5.12 -26.78 -3.02
N VAL A 174 6.10 -25.93 -3.38
CA VAL A 174 6.95 -26.19 -4.56
C VAL A 174 7.68 -27.52 -4.45
N GLY A 175 8.28 -27.81 -3.29
CA GLY A 175 9.01 -29.06 -3.08
C GLY A 175 8.12 -30.29 -3.08
N LEU A 176 6.92 -30.20 -2.49
CA LEU A 176 5.94 -31.29 -2.50
C LEU A 176 5.48 -31.57 -3.93
N GLU A 177 5.06 -30.55 -4.66
CA GLU A 177 4.60 -30.66 -6.05
C GLU A 177 5.67 -31.24 -6.98
N ALA A 178 6.92 -30.81 -6.80
CA ALA A 178 8.06 -31.39 -7.50
C ALA A 178 8.25 -32.87 -7.20
N ALA A 179 8.05 -33.30 -5.94
CA ALA A 179 8.32 -34.67 -5.50
C ALA A 179 7.38 -35.73 -6.08
N PHE A 180 6.14 -35.37 -6.44
CA PHE A 180 5.18 -36.34 -7.00
C PHE A 180 4.84 -36.09 -8.47
N MET A 181 4.95 -34.87 -9.00
CA MET A 181 4.64 -34.57 -10.41
C MET A 181 5.87 -34.28 -11.27
N GLY A 182 7.06 -34.10 -10.67
CA GLY A 182 8.30 -33.88 -11.40
C GLY A 182 8.58 -34.90 -12.52
N PRO A 183 8.39 -36.21 -12.33
CA PRO A 183 8.64 -37.21 -13.38
C PRO A 183 7.62 -37.18 -14.54
N ILE A 184 6.48 -36.50 -14.37
CA ILE A 184 5.39 -36.47 -15.36
C ILE A 184 5.48 -35.23 -16.24
N THR A 185 5.67 -34.06 -15.62
CA THR A 185 5.65 -32.76 -16.33
C THR A 185 6.93 -31.95 -16.14
N GLY A 186 7.79 -32.33 -15.20
CA GLY A 186 8.87 -31.50 -14.68
C GLY A 186 8.44 -30.57 -13.53
N ALA A 187 7.15 -30.56 -13.17
CA ALA A 187 6.54 -29.74 -12.10
C ALA A 187 7.10 -28.31 -12.10
N SER A 188 6.95 -27.61 -13.23
CA SER A 188 7.60 -26.33 -13.43
C SER A 188 6.98 -25.23 -12.60
N MET A 189 5.65 -25.09 -12.72
CA MET A 189 4.84 -23.98 -12.21
C MET A 189 5.28 -22.57 -12.65
N ASN A 190 6.38 -22.45 -13.40
CA ASN A 190 7.13 -21.21 -13.59
C ASN A 190 7.66 -21.10 -15.03
N PRO A 191 7.06 -20.21 -15.84
CA PRO A 191 7.48 -20.02 -17.23
C PRO A 191 8.96 -19.64 -17.40
N ALA A 192 9.52 -18.79 -16.52
CA ALA A 192 10.93 -18.40 -16.60
C ALA A 192 11.87 -19.57 -16.29
N ARG A 193 11.54 -20.40 -15.28
CA ARG A 193 12.28 -21.62 -14.94
C ARG A 193 12.26 -22.65 -16.07
N SER A 194 11.17 -22.75 -16.83
CA SER A 194 11.14 -23.58 -18.03
C SER A 194 11.93 -22.97 -19.18
N LEU A 195 11.91 -21.64 -19.34
CA LEU A 195 12.54 -20.93 -20.46
C LEU A 195 14.06 -21.06 -20.45
N GLY A 196 14.71 -20.89 -19.30
CA GLY A 196 16.18 -20.88 -19.20
C GLY A 196 16.84 -22.12 -19.85
N PRO A 197 16.55 -23.33 -19.35
CA PRO A 197 17.10 -24.57 -19.90
C PRO A 197 16.66 -24.82 -21.35
N ALA A 198 15.41 -24.50 -21.69
CA ALA A 198 14.86 -24.69 -23.04
C ALA A 198 15.62 -23.86 -24.09
N LEU A 199 15.82 -22.56 -23.81
CA LEU A 199 16.51 -21.66 -24.71
C LEU A 199 17.99 -22.04 -24.87
N ILE A 200 18.68 -22.34 -23.76
CA ILE A 200 20.11 -22.65 -23.77
C ILE A 200 20.38 -24.05 -24.34
N GLY A 201 19.51 -25.02 -24.07
CA GLY A 201 19.62 -26.39 -24.56
C GLY A 201 19.02 -26.61 -25.95
N GLY A 202 18.30 -25.64 -26.52
CA GLY A 202 17.61 -25.76 -27.80
C GLY A 202 16.37 -26.67 -27.76
N ILE A 203 15.72 -26.81 -26.61
CA ILE A 203 14.63 -27.75 -26.35
C ILE A 203 13.29 -27.00 -26.33
N TRP A 204 12.61 -26.97 -27.48
CA TRP A 204 11.38 -26.20 -27.66
C TRP A 204 10.10 -27.02 -27.72
N GLU A 205 10.23 -28.35 -27.74
CA GLU A 205 9.11 -29.26 -27.82
C GLU A 205 8.10 -29.00 -26.70
N HIS A 206 6.87 -28.67 -27.09
CA HIS A 206 5.76 -28.33 -26.18
C HIS A 206 6.04 -27.20 -25.16
N HIS A 207 7.07 -26.38 -25.38
CA HIS A 207 7.47 -25.34 -24.42
C HIS A 207 6.35 -24.34 -24.08
N TRP A 208 5.46 -24.06 -25.04
CA TRP A 208 4.31 -23.17 -24.88
C TRP A 208 3.37 -23.62 -23.73
N VAL A 209 3.31 -24.92 -23.43
CA VAL A 209 2.51 -25.48 -22.33
C VAL A 209 2.92 -24.84 -21.01
N TYR A 210 4.24 -24.68 -20.79
CA TYR A 210 4.80 -24.12 -19.56
C TYR A 210 4.67 -22.60 -19.45
N TRP A 211 4.13 -21.93 -20.48
CA TRP A 211 3.64 -20.56 -20.38
C TRP A 211 2.14 -20.54 -20.09
N ILE A 212 1.35 -21.24 -20.89
CA ILE A 212 -0.11 -21.17 -20.84
C ILE A 212 -0.65 -21.80 -19.55
N ALA A 213 -0.26 -23.04 -19.24
CA ALA A 213 -0.83 -23.77 -18.12
C ALA A 213 -0.55 -23.10 -16.76
N PRO A 214 0.68 -22.67 -16.44
CA PRO A 214 0.95 -21.96 -15.20
C PRO A 214 0.20 -20.64 -15.08
N ILE A 215 0.15 -19.84 -16.16
CA ILE A 215 -0.58 -18.57 -16.13
C ILE A 215 -2.07 -18.82 -15.86
N TRP A 216 -2.70 -19.77 -16.56
CA TRP A 216 -4.10 -20.11 -16.32
C TRP A 216 -4.36 -20.61 -14.91
N GLY A 217 -3.52 -21.52 -14.39
CA GLY A 217 -3.62 -22.02 -13.02
C GLY A 217 -3.55 -20.89 -11.98
N ALA A 218 -2.59 -20.00 -12.13
CA ALA A 218 -2.42 -18.87 -11.22
C ALA A 218 -3.62 -17.88 -11.29
N GLN A 219 -4.16 -17.60 -12.48
CA GLN A 219 -5.34 -16.74 -12.62
C GLN A 219 -6.60 -17.39 -12.01
N LEU A 220 -6.79 -18.70 -12.20
CA LEU A 220 -7.90 -19.43 -11.59
C LEU A 220 -7.82 -19.38 -10.07
N ALA A 221 -6.61 -19.49 -9.49
CA ALA A 221 -6.42 -19.36 -8.05
C ALA A 221 -6.84 -17.98 -7.53
N VAL A 222 -6.53 -16.90 -8.25
CA VAL A 222 -6.99 -15.55 -7.90
C VAL A 222 -8.52 -15.46 -7.88
N ALA A 223 -9.20 -16.02 -8.88
CA ALA A 223 -10.66 -16.02 -8.96
C ALA A 223 -11.29 -16.81 -7.80
N VAL A 224 -10.84 -18.05 -7.57
CA VAL A 224 -11.36 -18.92 -6.52
C VAL A 224 -11.07 -18.35 -5.14
N TYR A 225 -9.83 -17.90 -4.90
CA TYR A 225 -9.46 -17.32 -3.61
C TYR A 225 -10.30 -16.08 -3.30
N ARG A 226 -10.53 -15.20 -4.27
CA ARG A 226 -11.39 -14.00 -4.11
C ARG A 226 -12.80 -14.35 -3.65
N GLU A 227 -13.38 -15.41 -4.19
CA GLU A 227 -14.71 -15.88 -3.78
C GLU A 227 -14.69 -16.41 -2.33
N LEU A 228 -13.76 -17.32 -2.02
CA LEU A 228 -13.65 -17.93 -0.68
C LEU A 228 -13.29 -16.93 0.43
N SER A 229 -12.65 -15.84 0.08
CA SER A 229 -12.11 -14.86 1.01
C SER A 229 -13.04 -13.66 1.27
N ASN A 230 -14.28 -13.71 0.78
CA ASN A 230 -15.26 -12.61 0.80
C ASN A 230 -14.77 -11.35 0.09
N GLY A 231 -14.26 -11.50 -1.13
CA GLY A 231 -13.89 -10.36 -1.96
C GLY A 231 -12.51 -9.79 -1.66
N PHE A 232 -11.54 -10.62 -1.25
CA PHE A 232 -10.15 -10.21 -1.06
C PHE A 232 -9.63 -9.42 -2.26
N ARG A 233 -9.40 -8.14 -2.03
CA ARG A 233 -8.86 -7.15 -2.95
C ARG A 233 -8.04 -6.16 -2.14
N ASP A 234 -7.15 -5.45 -2.81
CA ASP A 234 -6.53 -4.25 -2.25
C ASP A 234 -7.62 -3.19 -1.99
N LEU A 235 -8.06 -3.09 -0.72
CA LEU A 235 -9.13 -2.21 -0.26
C LEU A 235 -8.86 -0.76 -0.67
N ILE A 236 -7.59 -0.34 -0.68
CA ILE A 236 -7.20 1.05 -0.95
C ILE A 236 -7.32 1.37 -2.43
N LYS A 237 -6.98 0.47 -3.36
CA LYS A 237 -7.24 0.70 -4.79
C LYS A 237 -8.73 0.69 -5.13
N SER A 238 -9.51 -0.17 -4.49
CA SER A 238 -10.98 -0.18 -4.70
C SER A 238 -11.63 1.12 -4.22
N ILE A 239 -11.17 1.62 -3.07
CA ILE A 239 -11.58 2.90 -2.50
C ILE A 239 -11.09 4.06 -3.39
N MET A 240 -9.80 4.10 -3.78
CA MET A 240 -9.27 5.18 -4.61
C MET A 240 -9.90 5.25 -6.01
N ALA A 241 -10.24 4.12 -6.63
CA ALA A 241 -10.88 4.08 -7.94
C ALA A 241 -12.36 4.55 -7.92
N SER A 242 -12.99 4.63 -6.74
CA SER A 242 -14.39 5.08 -6.63
C SER A 242 -14.55 6.59 -6.50
N PHE A 243 -13.46 7.37 -6.40
CA PHE A 243 -13.57 8.80 -6.16
C PHE A 243 -13.26 9.66 -7.38
N THR A 244 -14.00 10.75 -7.52
CA THR A 244 -13.90 11.69 -8.65
C THR A 244 -12.78 12.72 -8.50
N HIS A 245 -12.21 12.87 -7.30
CA HIS A 245 -11.10 13.78 -7.03
C HIS A 245 -10.17 13.32 -5.89
N LYS A 246 -8.99 13.94 -5.83
CA LYS A 246 -7.99 13.73 -4.78
C LYS A 246 -8.54 14.11 -3.39
N PRO A 247 -8.12 13.43 -2.30
CA PRO A 247 -8.45 13.86 -0.94
C PRO A 247 -7.97 15.28 -0.65
N ARG A 248 -8.86 16.14 -0.15
CA ARG A 248 -8.56 17.58 0.07
C ARG A 248 -8.14 17.83 1.51
N ILE A 249 -6.89 18.24 1.73
CA ILE A 249 -6.32 18.42 3.07
C ILE A 249 -5.92 19.88 3.29
N LEU A 250 -6.52 20.51 4.31
CA LEU A 250 -6.17 21.87 4.74
C LEU A 250 -5.12 21.84 5.86
N PHE A 251 -4.06 22.61 5.70
CA PHE A 251 -3.03 22.80 6.72
C PHE A 251 -3.16 24.17 7.39
N LEU A 252 -3.20 24.15 8.73
CA LEU A 252 -3.15 25.33 9.59
C LEU A 252 -1.89 25.26 10.47
N TYR A 253 -1.18 26.38 10.61
CA TYR A 253 0.04 26.46 11.44
C TYR A 253 -0.01 27.60 12.45
N GLY A 254 0.67 27.42 13.59
CA GLY A 254 0.55 28.28 14.77
C GLY A 254 1.64 29.33 14.97
N SER A 255 2.44 29.70 13.95
CA SER A 255 3.49 30.70 14.14
C SER A 255 3.80 31.48 12.86
N LEU A 256 3.87 32.80 13.02
CA LEU A 256 4.24 33.80 12.01
C LEU A 256 5.73 34.16 12.02
N ARG A 257 6.55 33.48 12.83
CA ARG A 257 8.00 33.70 12.82
C ARG A 257 8.54 33.38 11.43
N GLU A 258 9.52 34.16 10.97
CA GLU A 258 10.23 33.93 9.71
C GLU A 258 10.67 32.46 9.60
N ARG A 259 11.40 31.98 10.62
CA ARG A 259 11.73 30.56 10.80
C ARG A 259 10.77 29.90 11.80
N SER A 260 9.62 29.44 11.29
CA SER A 260 8.57 28.79 12.06
C SER A 260 8.63 27.26 11.94
N TYR A 261 9.12 26.55 12.96
CA TYR A 261 9.20 25.08 12.93
C TYR A 261 7.84 24.39 12.82
N SER A 262 6.75 25.00 13.29
CA SER A 262 5.40 24.45 13.08
C SER A 262 4.97 24.55 11.61
N ARG A 263 5.36 25.64 10.93
CA ARG A 263 5.14 25.81 9.49
C ARG A 263 6.00 24.83 8.70
N LEU A 264 7.29 24.71 9.02
CA LEU A 264 8.19 23.75 8.38
C LEU A 264 7.73 22.29 8.56
N LEU A 265 7.26 21.92 9.75
CA LEU A 265 6.67 20.60 10.00
C LEU A 265 5.40 20.39 9.17
N ALA A 266 4.55 21.41 9.06
CA ALA A 266 3.36 21.35 8.22
C ALA A 266 3.70 21.21 6.73
N GLU A 267 4.72 21.92 6.23
CA GLU A 267 5.23 21.83 4.85
C GLU A 267 5.82 20.45 4.55
N GLU A 268 6.59 19.86 5.46
CA GLU A 268 7.09 18.49 5.29
C GLU A 268 5.94 17.47 5.26
N SER A 269 4.98 17.61 6.18
CA SER A 269 3.78 16.76 6.19
C SER A 269 2.91 16.93 4.95
N ALA A 270 2.84 18.12 4.37
CA ALA A 270 2.17 18.36 3.10
C ALA A 270 2.82 17.57 1.96
N ARG A 271 4.16 17.64 1.82
CA ARG A 271 4.88 16.85 0.80
C ARG A 271 4.61 15.36 0.94
N ILE A 272 4.63 14.84 2.18
CA ILE A 272 4.36 13.44 2.48
C ILE A 272 2.94 13.03 2.04
N ILE A 273 1.91 13.83 2.35
CA ILE A 273 0.53 13.47 2.02
C ILE A 273 0.18 13.72 0.54
N GLU A 274 0.85 14.66 -0.12
CA GLU A 274 0.80 14.82 -1.58
C GLU A 274 1.39 13.61 -2.30
N ASP A 275 2.50 13.05 -1.79
CA ASP A 275 3.08 11.80 -2.29
C ASP A 275 2.11 10.62 -2.16
N PHE A 276 1.25 10.61 -1.13
CA PHE A 276 0.16 9.64 -1.01
C PHE A 276 -1.00 9.89 -1.99
N GLY A 277 -1.10 11.10 -2.56
CA GLY A 277 -2.07 11.44 -3.60
C GLY A 277 -3.12 12.49 -3.20
N ALA A 278 -2.95 13.19 -2.08
CA ALA A 278 -3.85 14.27 -1.67
C ALA A 278 -3.66 15.57 -2.48
N GLU A 279 -4.69 16.42 -2.48
CA GLU A 279 -4.61 17.84 -2.83
C GLU A 279 -4.47 18.64 -1.53
N VAL A 280 -3.43 19.46 -1.43
CA VAL A 280 -3.12 20.22 -0.21
C VAL A 280 -3.31 21.72 -0.41
N ARG A 281 -3.87 22.40 0.60
CA ARG A 281 -3.86 23.86 0.69
C ARG A 281 -3.43 24.32 2.08
N PHE A 282 -2.73 25.44 2.12
CA PHE A 282 -2.35 26.12 3.35
C PHE A 282 -3.19 27.37 3.51
N PHE A 283 -3.56 27.68 4.75
CA PHE A 283 -3.99 29.02 5.10
C PHE A 283 -2.81 29.80 5.69
N ASN A 284 -2.54 30.99 5.14
CA ASN A 284 -1.58 31.91 5.73
C ASN A 284 -2.29 32.83 6.74
N PRO A 285 -2.01 32.75 8.05
CA PRO A 285 -2.71 33.54 9.06
C PRO A 285 -2.17 34.95 9.24
N LEU A 286 -1.22 35.40 8.40
CA LEU A 286 -0.79 36.80 8.38
C LEU A 286 -2.02 37.68 8.10
N GLU A 287 -2.18 38.75 8.88
CA GLU A 287 -3.33 39.68 8.83
C GLU A 287 -4.70 39.06 9.18
N LEU A 288 -4.77 37.83 9.71
CA LEU A 288 -6.02 37.33 10.26
C LEU A 288 -6.37 38.14 11.53
N PRO A 289 -7.49 38.88 11.56
CA PRO A 289 -7.90 39.69 12.70
C PRO A 289 -8.19 38.83 13.92
N ILE A 290 -8.17 39.40 15.12
CA ILE A 290 -8.56 38.67 16.33
C ILE A 290 -10.06 38.36 16.27
N TYR A 291 -10.45 37.16 16.65
CA TYR A 291 -11.85 36.75 16.67
C TYR A 291 -12.74 37.77 17.41
N GLY A 292 -13.79 38.23 16.74
CA GLY A 292 -14.72 39.23 17.27
C GLY A 292 -14.27 40.68 17.11
N SER A 293 -13.09 40.97 16.54
CA SER A 293 -12.63 42.35 16.36
C SER A 293 -13.15 43.03 15.09
N VAL A 294 -13.63 42.24 14.11
CA VAL A 294 -14.19 42.72 12.84
C VAL A 294 -15.38 41.85 12.43
N PRO A 295 -16.23 42.27 11.49
CA PRO A 295 -17.25 41.41 10.90
C PRO A 295 -16.62 40.18 10.22
N ASP A 296 -17.39 39.10 10.14
CA ASP A 296 -16.94 37.86 9.51
C ASP A 296 -16.79 37.97 7.98
N THR A 297 -17.25 39.06 7.38
CA THR A 297 -17.03 39.43 5.96
C THR A 297 -15.59 39.83 5.65
N HIS A 298 -14.70 39.92 6.65
CA HIS A 298 -13.29 40.24 6.43
C HIS A 298 -12.63 39.23 5.46
N PRO A 299 -11.84 39.67 4.46
CA PRO A 299 -11.30 38.79 3.42
C PRO A 299 -10.54 37.56 3.95
N LYS A 300 -9.65 37.75 4.94
CA LYS A 300 -8.93 36.64 5.58
C LYS A 300 -9.82 35.64 6.33
N VAL A 301 -10.96 36.11 6.86
CA VAL A 301 -11.92 35.24 7.55
C VAL A 301 -12.70 34.40 6.53
N GLN A 302 -13.12 35.02 5.42
CA GLN A 302 -13.77 34.32 4.32
C GLN A 302 -12.84 33.28 3.69
N GLU A 303 -11.59 33.65 3.39
CA GLU A 303 -10.58 32.71 2.86
C GLU A 303 -10.41 31.47 3.76
N LEU A 304 -10.26 31.68 5.08
CA LEU A 304 -10.13 30.58 6.04
C LEU A 304 -11.37 29.67 6.05
N ARG A 305 -12.56 30.27 6.03
CA ARG A 305 -13.83 29.52 6.04
C ARG A 305 -14.03 28.74 4.74
N GLU A 306 -13.73 29.34 3.59
CA GLU A 306 -13.78 28.68 2.28
C GLU A 306 -12.81 27.51 2.19
N LEU A 307 -11.59 27.67 2.70
CA LEU A 307 -10.61 26.58 2.78
C LEU A 307 -11.09 25.45 3.69
N SER A 308 -11.67 25.78 4.86
CA SER A 308 -12.23 24.79 5.78
C SER A 308 -13.39 24.04 5.12
N LEU A 309 -14.27 24.75 4.41
CA LEU A 309 -15.37 24.17 3.63
C LEU A 309 -14.88 23.23 2.53
N TRP A 310 -13.85 23.64 1.79
CA TRP A 310 -13.21 22.85 0.72
C TRP A 310 -12.58 21.55 1.25
N SER A 311 -12.05 21.56 2.48
CA SER A 311 -11.32 20.43 3.05
C SER A 311 -12.20 19.20 3.30
N GLU A 312 -11.62 18.02 3.20
CA GLU A 312 -12.19 16.73 3.65
C GLU A 312 -11.44 16.21 4.90
N GLY A 313 -10.18 16.64 5.06
CA GLY A 313 -9.38 16.49 6.26
C GLY A 313 -8.55 17.73 6.55
N GLN A 314 -8.04 17.86 7.77
CA GLN A 314 -7.17 18.96 8.16
C GLN A 314 -5.95 18.48 8.95
N VAL A 315 -4.90 19.29 8.93
CA VAL A 315 -3.71 19.16 9.78
C VAL A 315 -3.51 20.45 10.55
N TRP A 316 -3.46 20.35 11.87
CA TRP A 316 -3.20 21.50 12.75
C TRP A 316 -1.83 21.34 13.41
N SER A 317 -0.91 22.25 13.08
CA SER A 317 0.46 22.25 13.60
C SER A 317 0.71 23.47 14.49
N SER A 318 0.80 23.27 15.81
CA SER A 318 1.07 24.36 16.75
C SER A 318 2.45 24.23 17.38
N PRO A 319 3.23 25.31 17.52
CA PRO A 319 4.26 25.36 18.54
C PRO A 319 3.64 25.21 19.92
N GLU A 320 4.45 24.77 20.88
CA GLU A 320 4.16 24.94 22.28
C GLU A 320 4.71 26.30 22.75
N MET A 321 3.82 27.18 23.20
CA MET A 321 4.16 28.50 23.74
C MET A 321 3.65 28.58 25.17
N HIS A 322 4.57 28.84 26.11
CA HIS A 322 4.26 28.84 27.55
C HIS A 322 3.50 27.57 28.00
N GLY A 323 3.88 26.41 27.43
CA GLY A 323 3.28 25.11 27.77
C GLY A 323 1.89 24.86 27.16
N ASN A 324 1.43 25.66 26.21
CA ASN A 324 0.11 25.51 25.59
C ASN A 324 0.13 25.78 24.06
N ILE A 325 -1.02 25.66 23.40
CA ILE A 325 -1.21 26.09 22.01
C ILE A 325 -0.95 27.59 21.85
N THR A 326 -0.60 28.00 20.64
CA THR A 326 -0.40 29.42 20.33
C THR A 326 -1.73 30.16 20.16
N GLY A 327 -1.73 31.46 20.44
CA GLY A 327 -2.87 32.33 20.10
C GLY A 327 -3.17 32.35 18.60
N ILE A 328 -2.14 32.17 17.74
CA ILE A 328 -2.28 32.16 16.28
C ILE A 328 -3.12 30.97 15.81
N ILE A 329 -2.83 29.75 16.28
CA ILE A 329 -3.64 28.58 15.88
C ILE A 329 -5.04 28.65 16.49
N LYS A 330 -5.14 29.14 17.73
CA LYS A 330 -6.42 29.28 18.42
C LYS A 330 -7.33 30.27 17.70
N ASN A 331 -6.80 31.42 17.29
CA ASN A 331 -7.52 32.45 16.56
C ASN A 331 -8.05 31.94 15.22
N GLN A 332 -7.26 31.14 14.48
CA GLN A 332 -7.74 30.48 13.27
C GLN A 332 -8.95 29.57 13.56
N ILE A 333 -8.85 28.70 14.57
CA ILE A 333 -9.94 27.78 14.92
C ILE A 333 -11.18 28.55 15.37
N ASP A 334 -11.03 29.65 16.12
CA ASP A 334 -12.13 30.48 16.61
C ASP A 334 -12.94 31.13 15.48
N TRP A 335 -12.29 31.46 14.35
CA TRP A 335 -12.96 31.99 13.16
C TRP A 335 -13.79 30.98 12.37
N ILE A 336 -13.63 29.67 12.65
CA ILE A 336 -14.36 28.59 12.00
C ILE A 336 -15.58 28.23 12.85
N PRO A 337 -16.81 28.58 12.46
CA PRO A 337 -17.99 28.25 13.24
C PRO A 337 -18.39 26.77 13.05
N LEU A 338 -19.17 26.24 14.00
CA LEU A 338 -19.80 24.92 13.84
C LEU A 338 -20.85 24.90 12.72
N SER A 339 -21.50 26.05 12.47
CA SER A 339 -22.55 26.19 11.46
C SER A 339 -22.53 27.56 10.78
N ILE A 340 -22.71 27.57 9.46
CA ILE A 340 -23.01 28.75 8.63
C ILE A 340 -24.29 28.43 7.87
N GLY A 341 -25.45 28.85 8.40
CA GLY A 341 -26.75 28.40 7.91
C GLY A 341 -26.85 26.87 7.95
N ALA A 342 -27.09 26.24 6.80
CA ALA A 342 -27.14 24.78 6.65
C ALA A 342 -25.75 24.12 6.59
N VAL A 343 -24.69 24.88 6.32
CA VAL A 343 -23.36 24.32 6.07
C VAL A 343 -22.61 24.10 7.38
N ARG A 344 -21.81 23.01 7.45
CA ARG A 344 -21.00 22.63 8.61
C ARG A 344 -19.53 22.54 8.19
N PRO A 345 -18.69 23.57 8.43
CA PRO A 345 -17.33 23.66 7.89
C PRO A 345 -16.32 22.62 8.39
N THR A 346 -16.56 21.97 9.53
CA THR A 346 -15.63 21.00 10.11
C THR A 346 -16.25 19.64 10.41
N GLN A 347 -17.56 19.58 10.58
CA GLN A 347 -18.27 18.38 11.03
C GLN A 347 -18.02 17.19 10.10
N GLY A 348 -17.61 16.06 10.68
CA GLY A 348 -17.39 14.80 9.96
C GLY A 348 -16.08 14.73 9.16
N ARG A 349 -15.29 15.80 9.11
CA ARG A 349 -13.96 15.82 8.48
C ARG A 349 -12.92 15.17 9.38
N THR A 350 -11.86 14.62 8.81
CA THR A 350 -10.75 14.03 9.56
C THR A 350 -9.76 15.09 10.04
N LEU A 351 -9.09 14.86 11.17
CA LEU A 351 -8.09 15.79 11.71
C LEU A 351 -6.84 15.05 12.17
N ALA A 352 -5.66 15.53 11.78
CA ALA A 352 -4.40 15.20 12.43
C ALA A 352 -3.87 16.40 13.21
N VAL A 353 -3.28 16.14 14.38
CA VAL A 353 -2.72 17.18 15.25
C VAL A 353 -1.21 16.98 15.40
N MET A 354 -0.48 18.08 15.36
CA MET A 354 0.98 18.10 15.41
C MET A 354 1.46 19.24 16.32
N GLN A 355 2.59 19.02 17.00
CA GLN A 355 3.29 20.10 17.69
C GLN A 355 4.79 20.09 17.50
N VAL A 356 5.39 21.25 17.75
CA VAL A 356 6.84 21.43 17.90
C VAL A 356 7.13 22.12 19.23
N SER A 357 8.24 21.75 19.87
CA SER A 357 8.76 22.39 21.08
C SER A 357 10.22 22.79 20.90
N GLY A 358 10.63 23.89 21.52
CA GLY A 358 12.04 24.25 21.65
C GLY A 358 12.78 23.45 22.73
N GLY A 359 12.04 22.81 23.66
CA GLY A 359 12.58 22.06 24.78
C GLY A 359 12.41 20.55 24.64
N SER A 360 12.42 19.85 25.78
CA SER A 360 12.09 18.42 25.86
C SER A 360 10.69 18.12 25.29
N GLN A 361 10.46 16.85 24.95
CA GLN A 361 9.19 16.43 24.39
C GLN A 361 8.03 16.74 25.35
N SER A 362 6.94 17.23 24.78
CA SER A 362 5.70 17.58 25.48
C SER A 362 4.52 17.17 24.61
N PHE A 363 3.31 17.14 25.17
CA PHE A 363 2.09 16.82 24.45
C PHE A 363 0.96 17.82 24.72
N ASN A 364 1.25 18.93 25.40
CA ASN A 364 0.23 19.85 25.84
C ASN A 364 -0.53 20.47 24.67
N ALA A 365 0.20 20.93 23.64
CA ALA A 365 -0.43 21.55 22.48
C ALA A 365 -1.28 20.55 21.69
N VAL A 366 -0.76 19.34 21.38
CA VAL A 366 -1.56 18.32 20.67
C VAL A 366 -2.76 17.82 21.46
N ASN A 367 -2.67 17.73 22.79
CA ASN A 367 -3.80 17.36 23.63
C ASN A 367 -4.91 18.41 23.55
N THR A 368 -4.57 19.69 23.65
CA THR A 368 -5.54 20.79 23.49
C THR A 368 -6.11 20.81 22.07
N LEU A 369 -5.30 20.62 21.02
CA LEU A 369 -5.79 20.57 19.64
C LEU A 369 -6.73 19.38 19.40
N ARG A 370 -6.44 18.21 19.98
CA ARG A 370 -7.32 17.02 19.89
C ARG A 370 -8.67 17.28 20.55
N ILE A 371 -8.64 17.94 21.71
CA ILE A 371 -9.84 18.41 22.39
C ILE A 371 -10.61 19.38 21.49
N LEU A 372 -9.96 20.40 20.92
CA LEU A 372 -10.59 21.33 19.99
C LEU A 372 -11.18 20.60 18.76
N GLY A 373 -10.50 19.61 18.20
CA GLY A 373 -10.99 18.77 17.10
C GLY A 373 -12.30 18.06 17.44
N ARG A 374 -12.39 17.49 18.65
CA ARG A 374 -13.64 16.92 19.17
C ARG A 374 -14.75 17.98 19.26
N TRP A 375 -14.44 19.17 19.78
CA TRP A 375 -15.38 20.29 19.84
C TRP A 375 -15.88 20.70 18.45
N MET A 376 -14.98 20.73 17.46
CA MET A 376 -15.26 21.00 16.05
C MET A 376 -15.95 19.84 15.32
N ARG A 377 -16.32 18.77 16.04
CA ARG A 377 -17.00 17.56 15.53
C ARG A 377 -16.21 16.86 14.41
N MET A 378 -14.88 16.89 14.50
CA MET A 378 -13.98 16.23 13.57
C MET A 378 -13.59 14.83 14.07
N PHE A 379 -13.30 13.92 13.13
CA PHE A 379 -12.70 12.63 13.42
C PHE A 379 -11.19 12.80 13.57
N THR A 380 -10.74 13.09 14.79
CA THR A 380 -9.31 13.26 15.08
C THR A 380 -8.63 11.90 15.13
N ILE A 381 -7.69 11.66 14.21
CA ILE A 381 -7.02 10.35 14.11
C ILE A 381 -6.22 10.02 15.38
N PRO A 382 -6.07 8.74 15.74
CA PRO A 382 -5.32 8.33 16.93
C PRO A 382 -3.87 8.84 16.95
N ASN A 383 -3.15 8.70 15.84
CA ASN A 383 -1.73 9.04 15.77
C ASN A 383 -1.52 10.56 15.75
N GLN A 384 -0.37 11.01 16.26
CA GLN A 384 -0.02 12.42 16.36
C GLN A 384 1.51 12.63 16.37
N SER A 385 1.94 13.84 16.01
CA SER A 385 3.36 14.22 16.00
C SER A 385 3.68 15.23 17.10
N SER A 386 4.78 15.00 17.83
CA SER A 386 5.36 15.96 18.77
C SER A 386 6.88 15.96 18.64
N VAL A 387 7.41 17.00 17.99
CA VAL A 387 8.84 17.15 17.71
C VAL A 387 9.49 17.96 18.83
N ALA A 388 10.34 17.30 19.62
CA ALA A 388 11.13 17.95 20.67
C ALA A 388 12.35 18.64 20.06
N LYS A 389 12.85 19.69 20.74
CA LYS A 389 14.04 20.46 20.33
C LYS A 389 14.07 20.73 18.83
N ALA A 390 12.95 21.20 18.26
CA ALA A 390 12.71 21.17 16.81
C ALA A 390 13.82 21.87 15.99
N TYR A 391 14.53 22.85 16.55
CA TYR A 391 15.68 23.47 15.91
C TYR A 391 16.82 22.51 15.54
N GLN A 392 16.90 21.32 16.13
CA GLN A 392 17.88 20.28 15.81
C GLN A 392 17.43 19.37 14.66
N GLU A 393 16.12 19.31 14.39
CA GLU A 393 15.48 18.36 13.48
C GLU A 393 15.26 18.92 12.06
N PHE A 394 15.55 20.20 11.84
CA PHE A 394 15.44 20.84 10.53
C PHE A 394 16.82 21.31 10.04
N ASN A 395 17.06 21.13 8.74
CA ASN A 395 18.22 21.65 8.04
C ASN A 395 18.09 23.17 7.83
N GLU A 396 19.17 23.84 7.45
CA GLU A 396 19.17 25.28 7.21
C GLU A 396 18.17 25.70 6.12
N ASP A 397 18.00 24.87 5.08
CA ASP A 397 17.03 25.03 3.99
C ASP A 397 15.56 24.81 4.40
N GLY A 398 15.30 24.43 5.65
CA GLY A 398 13.97 24.18 6.18
C GLY A 398 13.42 22.77 5.96
N THR A 399 14.19 21.87 5.33
CA THR A 399 13.81 20.45 5.22
C THR A 399 13.99 19.73 6.55
N MET A 400 13.12 18.74 6.82
CA MET A 400 13.23 17.91 8.03
C MET A 400 14.29 16.83 7.83
N LYS A 401 15.14 16.59 8.83
CA LYS A 401 16.17 15.54 8.81
C LYS A 401 15.53 14.15 8.88
N ASP A 402 16.27 13.15 8.41
CA ASP A 402 15.86 11.75 8.61
C ASP A 402 16.02 11.38 10.09
N SER A 403 14.90 11.19 10.76
CA SER A 403 14.85 10.92 12.20
C SER A 403 13.55 10.21 12.58
N ALA A 404 13.51 9.67 13.81
CA ALA A 404 12.29 9.04 14.34
C ALA A 404 11.08 10.00 14.36
N TYR A 405 11.32 11.32 14.43
CA TYR A 405 10.24 12.32 14.34
C TYR A 405 9.70 12.45 12.91
N ARG A 406 10.56 12.32 11.89
CA ARG A 406 10.14 12.31 10.49
C ARG A 406 9.38 11.03 10.16
N ASP A 407 9.85 9.87 10.63
CA ASP A 407 9.11 8.60 10.52
C ASP A 407 7.72 8.71 11.15
N ARG A 408 7.61 9.34 12.34
CA ARG A 408 6.31 9.61 12.97
C ARG A 408 5.44 10.54 12.12
N ALA A 409 6.00 11.59 11.52
CA ALA A 409 5.23 12.46 10.63
C ALA A 409 4.68 11.70 9.41
N ILE A 410 5.45 10.74 8.88
CA ILE A 410 5.00 9.83 7.82
C ILE A 410 3.84 8.97 8.29
N ASP A 411 3.94 8.32 9.45
CA ASP A 411 2.86 7.50 10.01
C ASP A 411 1.57 8.29 10.20
N VAL A 412 1.67 9.53 10.70
CA VAL A 412 0.51 10.41 10.94
C VAL A 412 -0.15 10.82 9.62
N MET A 413 0.62 11.16 8.59
CA MET A 413 0.07 11.51 7.27
C MET A 413 -0.51 10.30 6.54
N GLU A 414 0.10 9.12 6.67
CA GLU A 414 -0.43 7.89 6.10
C GLU A 414 -1.77 7.52 6.75
N GLU A 415 -1.84 7.63 8.08
CA GLU A 415 -3.07 7.38 8.83
C GLU A 415 -4.17 8.39 8.47
N LEU A 416 -3.84 9.70 8.43
CA LEU A 416 -4.78 10.74 8.01
C LEU A 416 -5.35 10.44 6.62
N TYR A 417 -4.47 10.16 5.65
CA TYR A 417 -4.86 9.86 4.28
C TYR A 417 -5.84 8.68 4.20
N LYS A 418 -5.53 7.57 4.89
CA LYS A 418 -6.41 6.39 4.93
C LYS A 418 -7.77 6.69 5.57
N PHE A 419 -7.80 7.41 6.70
CA PHE A 419 -9.05 7.78 7.35
C PHE A 419 -9.87 8.76 6.51
N THR A 420 -9.24 9.72 5.82
CA THR A 420 -9.95 10.64 4.92
C THR A 420 -10.61 9.87 3.78
N LEU A 421 -9.87 8.96 3.13
CA LEU A 421 -10.43 8.09 2.09
C LEU A 421 -11.60 7.24 2.61
N LEU A 422 -11.48 6.69 3.82
CA LEU A 422 -12.52 5.84 4.41
C LEU A 422 -13.81 6.62 4.73
N LEU A 423 -13.70 7.85 5.23
CA LEU A 423 -14.83 8.57 5.82
C LEU A 423 -15.48 9.60 4.90
N ARG A 424 -14.77 10.12 3.88
CA ARG A 424 -15.23 11.30 3.11
C ARG A 424 -16.60 11.16 2.42
N GLU A 425 -16.92 9.98 1.88
CA GLU A 425 -18.25 9.72 1.25
C GLU A 425 -19.33 9.32 2.26
N GLN A 426 -18.94 9.06 3.51
CA GLN A 426 -19.85 8.60 4.57
C GLN A 426 -20.24 9.73 5.51
N VAL A 427 -19.77 10.96 5.29
CA VAL A 427 -20.02 12.11 6.19
C VAL A 427 -21.51 12.33 6.41
N GLY A 428 -22.34 12.23 5.37
CA GLY A 428 -23.80 12.37 5.48
C GLY A 428 -24.41 11.35 6.47
N TYR A 429 -24.05 10.07 6.32
CA TYR A 429 -24.51 9.00 7.21
C TYR A 429 -23.95 9.17 8.64
N LEU A 430 -22.65 9.42 8.77
CA LEU A 430 -21.97 9.56 10.07
C LEU A 430 -22.45 10.78 10.87
N THR A 431 -23.01 11.78 10.20
CA THR A 431 -23.51 13.01 10.81
C THR A 431 -25.02 13.05 10.96
N ASP A 432 -25.74 12.06 10.45
CA ASP A 432 -27.18 11.90 10.63
C ASP A 432 -27.50 11.40 12.07
N ARG A 433 -27.76 12.34 12.97
CA ARG A 433 -27.97 12.06 14.40
C ARG A 433 -29.43 11.90 14.77
N HIS A 434 -29.72 10.91 15.60
CA HIS A 434 -31.07 10.67 16.16
C HIS A 434 -31.69 11.92 16.79
N SER A 435 -30.92 12.68 17.59
CA SER A 435 -31.42 13.90 18.24
C SER A 435 -31.81 14.99 17.24
N GLU A 436 -31.05 15.14 16.15
CA GLU A 436 -31.32 16.13 15.10
C GLU A 436 -32.56 15.72 14.30
N ARG A 437 -32.72 14.43 13.97
CA ARG A 437 -33.95 13.90 13.34
C ARG A 437 -35.19 14.12 14.21
N LYS A 438 -35.08 13.91 15.52
CA LYS A 438 -36.18 14.14 16.48
C LYS A 438 -36.57 15.62 16.54
N GLU A 439 -35.59 16.52 16.57
CA GLU A 439 -35.84 17.97 16.58
C GLU A 439 -36.51 18.43 15.28
N GLN A 440 -36.05 17.94 14.13
CA GLN A 440 -36.64 18.28 12.84
C GLN A 440 -38.09 17.80 12.75
N ALA A 441 -38.38 16.54 13.13
CA ALA A 441 -39.74 16.02 13.15
C ALA A 441 -40.69 16.83 14.06
N ALA A 442 -40.19 17.36 15.17
CA ALA A 442 -40.98 18.23 16.05
C ALA A 442 -41.28 19.59 15.38
N LYS A 443 -40.31 20.17 14.67
CA LYS A 443 -40.52 21.41 13.90
C LYS A 443 -41.53 21.21 12.77
N ASP A 444 -41.39 20.12 12.02
CA ASP A 444 -42.29 19.78 10.91
C ASP A 444 -43.73 19.58 11.42
N ALA A 445 -43.91 18.95 12.59
CA ALA A 445 -45.22 18.77 13.21
C ALA A 445 -45.86 20.11 13.63
N ILE A 446 -45.08 21.04 14.19
CA ILE A 446 -45.56 22.39 14.56
C ILE A 446 -45.94 23.17 13.30
N GLU A 447 -45.12 23.12 12.25
CA GLU A 447 -45.39 23.83 11.00
C GLU A 447 -46.66 23.29 10.31
N LEU A 448 -46.84 21.96 10.31
CA LEU A 448 -48.06 21.32 9.81
C LEU A 448 -49.30 21.77 10.61
N ALA A 449 -49.20 21.82 11.94
CA ALA A 449 -50.29 22.27 12.80
C ALA A 449 -50.67 23.74 12.53
N ASN A 450 -49.67 24.62 12.34
CA ASN A 450 -49.91 26.03 12.03
C ASN A 450 -50.60 26.21 10.66
N ARG A 451 -50.15 25.48 9.62
CA ARG A 451 -50.81 25.52 8.29
C ARG A 451 -52.25 25.01 8.35
N ALA A 452 -52.52 23.97 9.13
CA ALA A 452 -53.88 23.45 9.31
C ALA A 452 -54.81 24.46 10.02
N LEU A 453 -54.29 25.22 10.98
CA LEU A 453 -55.02 26.29 11.66
C LEU A 453 -55.33 27.46 10.71
N GLU A 454 -54.39 27.86 9.85
CA GLU A 454 -54.59 28.92 8.84
C GLU A 454 -55.68 28.55 7.82
N THR A 455 -55.79 27.28 7.43
CA THR A 455 -56.85 26.80 6.51
C THR A 455 -58.24 26.67 7.14
N SER A 456 -58.37 26.86 8.47
CA SER A 456 -59.64 26.71 9.20
C SER A 456 -60.32 28.03 9.56
N VAL A 457 -59.78 29.16 9.09
CA VAL A 457 -60.28 30.52 9.37
C VAL A 457 -60.98 31.16 8.15
N ASP A 458 -61.04 30.45 7.02
CA ASP A 458 -61.94 30.74 5.89
C ASP A 458 -63.16 29.80 5.90
#